data_AF-A0AAE2CP29-F1
#
_entry.id   AF-A0AAE2CP29-F1
#
_cell.length_a   1.000
_cell.length_b   1.000
_cell.length_c   1.000
_cell.angle_alpha   90.00
_cell.angle_beta   90.00
_cell.angle_gamma   90.00
#
_symmetry.space_group_name_H-M   'P 1'
#
loop_
_entity.id
_entity.type
_entity.pdbx_description
1 polymer ?
#
loop_
_entity_poly.entity_id
_entity_poly.type
_entity_poly.pdbx_seq_one_letter_code
_entity_poly.pdbx_strand_id
1 'polypeptide(L)'
;MDPNGAGLSSEWMAAVLGAKDAVEWIYRGEGAANLVLAYCGNAPKFVGKVLRIQKVPTNGSECENGHSALTKLEGILWGKFEGIVSAPTRETAGQLYVQKVMCPLLGSEHVDAGIHVLVSREFLEAVEKKVLGQRPSWRVDAAKVNPLCDSVLLIADHSKFPHGIFKEEFCVSVEIKPKGGFLPISEFIAEENAVKKKITRFKMHQLLKLHQGKIRKLSKYDPLDMFSGSKDRVQKAIKSLFLTPQNNFRVFLNGSLAFGGMDGAADSASYTLDQAFLDGLKHIIVAKDGMHIKYFLELVAETIFKSRLLDRLLEVQKLDSIDIEGAIHAYYDIVSQPCMVCREKDGSKLSGRYSSLHSKPRDEKLKIVRDYLISSTAKDLSLMISFRSRGNKDLESSYKVVFLESTKQSFDYKASFIDLDMKPLKKMEYYYKLDQQIVSFYVKMAINKGKEGKVVASFEFFLSAGSVLPENIPHCPDVSEDVVLDPSTHGSNKITSHIPFSFVNLCPSDIPKALRRHHLEPALCNFTIMVSCYNLENSSGHCLHTWIVYHSLPSCCCPARRDLLKASKIEESISMEVMLCIQG
;
A
#
# COMPACT_ATOMS: atom_id res chain seq x y z
N MET A 1 -17.56 -1.02 31.75
CA MET A 1 -16.23 -1.62 31.98
C MET A 1 -15.35 -0.53 32.54
N ASP A 2 -14.77 -0.77 33.71
CA ASP A 2 -13.95 0.18 34.45
C ASP A 2 -12.74 0.65 33.62
N PRO A 3 -12.54 1.96 33.38
CA PRO A 3 -11.44 2.46 32.57
C PRO A 3 -10.08 2.40 33.28
N ASN A 4 -10.04 2.02 34.56
CA ASN A 4 -8.85 2.13 35.41
C ASN A 4 -8.18 0.80 35.75
N GLY A 5 -8.13 -0.17 34.81
CA GLY A 5 -7.03 -1.16 34.67
C GLY A 5 -6.54 -2.00 35.87
N ALA A 6 -7.14 -1.92 37.06
CA ALA A 6 -6.58 -2.47 38.29
C ALA A 6 -7.13 -3.85 38.64
N GLY A 7 -8.26 -4.26 38.04
CA GLY A 7 -8.89 -5.56 38.29
C GLY A 7 -8.66 -6.63 37.22
N LEU A 8 -8.05 -6.28 36.08
CA LEU A 8 -7.91 -7.17 34.92
C LEU A 8 -6.59 -7.96 34.88
N SER A 9 -5.67 -7.79 35.83
CA SER A 9 -4.34 -8.40 35.74
C SER A 9 -4.27 -9.85 36.25
N SER A 10 -5.15 -10.27 37.16
CA SER A 10 -5.02 -11.59 37.81
C SER A 10 -5.48 -12.76 36.95
N GLU A 11 -6.49 -12.59 36.09
CA GLU A 11 -7.02 -13.69 35.24
C GLU A 11 -6.09 -14.09 34.09
N TRP A 12 -5.20 -13.19 33.67
CA TRP A 12 -4.33 -13.40 32.50
C TRP A 12 -2.94 -13.93 32.86
N MET A 13 -2.50 -13.74 34.10
CA MET A 13 -1.18 -14.19 34.57
C MET A 13 -1.08 -15.71 34.82
N ALA A 14 -2.19 -16.45 34.79
CA ALA A 14 -2.21 -17.85 35.23
C ALA A 14 -2.15 -18.91 34.11
N ALA A 15 -2.31 -18.55 32.83
CA ALA A 15 -2.40 -19.53 31.74
C ALA A 15 -1.30 -19.34 30.68
N VAL A 16 -0.37 -20.29 30.63
CA VAL A 16 0.63 -20.42 29.56
C VAL A 16 0.01 -21.18 28.38
N LEU A 17 0.05 -20.61 27.18
CA LEU A 17 -0.37 -21.32 25.96
C LEU A 17 0.68 -22.38 25.60
N GLY A 18 0.26 -23.64 25.54
CA GLY A 18 1.11 -24.78 25.17
C GLY A 18 0.82 -25.31 23.76
N ALA A 19 1.59 -26.29 23.31
CA ALA A 19 1.49 -26.85 21.95
C ALA A 19 0.06 -27.21 21.49
N LYS A 20 -0.76 -27.76 22.40
CA LYS A 20 -2.15 -28.14 22.11
C LYS A 20 -3.04 -26.96 21.74
N ASP A 21 -2.73 -25.76 22.24
CA ASP A 21 -3.55 -24.56 22.02
C ASP A 21 -3.33 -23.97 20.62
N ALA A 22 -2.22 -24.32 19.93
CA ALA A 22 -1.90 -23.83 18.59
C ALA A 22 -2.98 -24.16 17.54
N VAL A 23 -3.78 -25.21 17.76
CA VAL A 23 -4.90 -25.59 16.87
C VAL A 23 -6.01 -24.54 16.84
N GLU A 24 -6.16 -23.75 17.92
CA GLU A 24 -7.20 -22.74 18.08
C GLU A 24 -6.82 -21.36 17.49
N TRP A 25 -5.65 -21.25 16.85
CA TRP A 25 -5.15 -20.00 16.27
C TRP A 25 -4.91 -20.15 14.77
N ILE A 26 -5.58 -19.35 13.94
CA ILE A 26 -5.47 -19.41 12.47
C ILE A 26 -4.70 -18.22 11.91
N TYR A 27 -4.00 -18.42 10.80
CA TYR A 27 -3.25 -17.34 10.15
C TYR A 27 -4.18 -16.21 9.71
N ARG A 28 -3.84 -14.96 10.09
CA ARG A 28 -4.55 -13.76 9.63
C ARG A 28 -3.71 -12.96 8.64
N GLY A 29 -2.40 -12.88 8.88
CA GLY A 29 -1.48 -12.15 8.04
C GLY A 29 -0.15 -11.89 8.74
N GLU A 30 0.75 -11.19 8.07
CA GLU A 30 2.04 -10.84 8.66
C GLU A 30 2.66 -9.56 8.06
N GLY A 31 3.39 -8.85 8.90
CA GLY A 31 4.30 -7.79 8.49
C GLY A 31 5.73 -8.31 8.30
N ALA A 32 6.70 -7.39 8.23
CA ALA A 32 8.11 -7.78 8.25
C ALA A 32 8.53 -8.36 9.63
N ALA A 33 8.04 -7.75 10.71
CA ALA A 33 8.49 -8.07 12.07
C ALA A 33 7.55 -9.02 12.84
N ASN A 34 6.27 -9.10 12.47
CA ASN A 34 5.27 -9.80 13.28
C ASN A 34 4.35 -10.67 12.42
N LEU A 35 4.00 -11.83 12.95
CA LEU A 35 2.94 -12.73 12.53
C LEU A 35 1.66 -12.42 13.32
N VAL A 36 0.50 -12.47 12.67
CA VAL A 36 -0.80 -12.25 13.32
C VAL A 36 -1.68 -13.49 13.13
N LEU A 37 -2.21 -14.01 14.24
CA LEU A 37 -3.13 -15.15 14.26
C LEU A 37 -4.45 -14.76 14.89
N ALA A 38 -5.57 -15.15 14.28
CA ALA A 38 -6.90 -14.95 14.88
C ALA A 38 -7.32 -16.17 15.69
N TYR A 39 -7.99 -15.94 16.82
CA TYR A 39 -8.57 -17.04 17.60
C TYR A 39 -9.79 -17.63 16.88
N CYS A 40 -9.85 -18.95 16.82
CA CYS A 40 -10.97 -19.72 16.26
C CYS A 40 -11.52 -20.79 17.22
N GLY A 41 -11.04 -20.83 18.47
CA GLY A 41 -11.61 -21.70 19.51
C GLY A 41 -12.82 -21.08 20.20
N ASN A 42 -13.24 -21.73 21.29
CA ASN A 42 -14.44 -21.34 22.05
C ASN A 42 -14.15 -20.74 23.43
N ALA A 43 -12.88 -20.61 23.84
CA ALA A 43 -12.53 -20.08 25.15
C ALA A 43 -12.92 -18.59 25.24
N PRO A 44 -13.85 -18.19 26.14
CA PRO A 44 -14.41 -16.84 26.15
C PRO A 44 -13.36 -15.72 26.25
N LYS A 45 -12.25 -15.97 26.96
CA LYS A 45 -11.14 -15.02 27.10
C LYS A 45 -10.44 -14.69 25.78
N PHE A 46 -10.40 -15.60 24.81
CA PHE A 46 -9.70 -15.39 23.54
C PHE A 46 -10.66 -15.09 22.37
N VAL A 47 -11.97 -15.25 22.55
CA VAL A 47 -12.97 -14.94 21.52
C VAL A 47 -12.85 -13.46 21.09
N GLY A 48 -12.74 -13.25 19.78
CA GLY A 48 -12.56 -11.91 19.20
C GLY A 48 -11.19 -11.29 19.48
N LYS A 49 -10.16 -12.11 19.73
CA LYS A 49 -8.77 -11.68 19.90
C LYS A 49 -7.87 -12.19 18.78
N VAL A 50 -6.73 -11.52 18.62
CA VAL A 50 -5.61 -11.95 17.78
C VAL A 50 -4.34 -12.04 18.61
N LEU A 51 -3.48 -13.01 18.28
CA LEU A 51 -2.11 -13.05 18.75
C LEU A 51 -1.21 -12.34 17.76
N ARG A 52 -0.30 -11.53 18.29
CA ARG A 52 0.79 -10.91 17.56
C ARG A 52 2.10 -11.49 18.05
N ILE A 53 2.77 -12.21 17.18
CA ILE A 53 3.96 -13.01 17.48
C ILE A 53 5.14 -12.45 16.71
N GLN A 54 6.25 -12.20 17.40
CA GLN A 54 7.46 -11.68 16.77
C GLN A 54 8.11 -12.72 15.86
N LYS A 55 8.68 -12.22 14.75
CA LYS A 55 9.53 -12.99 13.85
C LYS A 55 10.99 -12.58 13.96
N VAL A 56 11.88 -13.53 13.72
CA VAL A 56 13.33 -13.34 13.61
C VAL A 56 13.81 -13.69 12.20
N PRO A 57 14.81 -12.98 11.66
CA PRO A 57 15.38 -13.30 10.35
C PRO A 57 15.93 -14.72 10.30
N THR A 58 15.71 -15.43 9.18
CA THR A 58 16.16 -16.83 9.02
C THR A 58 17.69 -16.95 9.02
N ASN A 59 18.38 -15.94 8.47
CA ASN A 59 19.83 -15.91 8.28
C ASN A 59 20.57 -14.94 9.23
N GLY A 60 19.90 -14.46 10.29
CA GLY A 60 20.48 -13.52 11.24
C GLY A 60 21.07 -14.22 12.46
N SER A 61 22.31 -13.89 12.82
CA SER A 61 22.92 -14.24 14.10
C SER A 61 22.44 -13.26 15.18
N GLU A 62 21.22 -13.39 15.70
CA GLU A 62 20.81 -12.62 16.89
C GLU A 62 19.51 -13.20 17.47
N CYS A 63 19.65 -14.37 18.09
CA CYS A 63 18.74 -14.84 19.14
C CYS A 63 19.31 -14.37 20.49
N GLU A 64 19.59 -13.07 20.63
CA GLU A 64 20.26 -12.54 21.81
C GLU A 64 19.23 -12.14 22.86
N ASN A 65 18.82 -13.11 23.69
CA ASN A 65 18.07 -12.87 24.93
C ASN A 65 18.91 -12.16 26.03
N GLY A 66 20.05 -11.54 25.67
CA GLY A 66 21.05 -11.03 26.61
C GLY A 66 21.33 -9.53 26.56
N HIS A 67 20.76 -8.78 25.61
CA HIS A 67 20.94 -7.32 25.56
C HIS A 67 19.80 -6.59 26.27
N SER A 68 20.11 -5.44 26.86
CA SER A 68 19.09 -4.53 27.38
C SER A 68 18.02 -4.26 26.30
N ALA A 69 16.74 -4.27 26.69
CA ALA A 69 15.59 -4.07 25.78
C ALA A 69 15.75 -2.87 24.83
N LEU A 70 16.45 -1.85 25.31
CA LEU A 70 16.81 -0.63 24.60
C LEU A 70 18.32 -0.43 24.60
N THR A 71 18.85 0.18 23.55
CA THR A 71 20.21 0.72 23.58
C THR A 71 20.32 1.84 24.62
N LYS A 72 21.52 2.14 25.13
CA LYS A 72 21.76 3.23 26.10
C LYS A 72 21.14 4.57 25.66
N LEU A 73 21.27 4.91 24.38
CA LEU A 73 20.71 6.14 23.82
C LEU A 73 19.19 6.08 23.67
N GLU A 74 18.60 4.94 23.30
CA GLU A 74 17.15 4.76 23.33
C GLU A 74 16.61 4.89 24.77
N GLY A 75 17.35 4.38 25.77
CA GLY A 75 17.00 4.56 27.19
C GLY A 75 16.93 6.04 27.59
N ILE A 76 17.91 6.85 27.18
CA ILE A 76 17.88 8.32 27.40
C ILE A 76 16.72 8.96 26.62
N LEU A 77 16.51 8.55 25.37
CA LEU A 77 15.48 9.11 24.51
C LEU A 77 14.08 8.89 25.10
N TRP A 78 13.80 7.70 25.63
CA TRP A 78 12.49 7.32 26.16
C TRP A 78 12.38 7.47 27.68
N GLY A 79 13.44 7.87 28.37
CA GLY A 79 13.50 7.94 29.84
C GLY A 79 12.50 8.87 30.52
N LYS A 80 11.83 9.75 29.78
CA LYS A 80 10.74 10.58 30.30
C LYS A 80 9.42 9.81 30.49
N PHE A 81 9.31 8.61 29.93
CA PHE A 81 8.11 7.77 30.00
C PHE A 81 8.35 6.62 30.97
N GLU A 82 7.58 6.62 32.06
CA GLU A 82 7.67 5.63 33.12
C GLU A 82 7.55 4.20 32.59
N GLY A 83 8.41 3.31 33.09
CA GLY A 83 8.40 1.88 32.77
C GLY A 83 9.12 1.48 31.49
N ILE A 84 9.22 2.36 30.47
CA ILE A 84 9.80 1.99 29.16
C ILE A 84 11.26 1.53 29.29
N VAL A 85 12.08 2.26 30.06
CA VAL A 85 13.52 1.97 30.20
C VAL A 85 13.79 0.74 31.05
N SER A 86 12.92 0.47 32.03
CA SER A 86 13.02 -0.69 32.92
C SER A 86 12.38 -1.95 32.34
N ALA A 87 11.86 -1.91 31.11
CA ALA A 87 11.22 -3.04 30.47
C ALA A 87 12.23 -4.19 30.26
N PRO A 88 11.87 -5.45 30.58
CA PRO A 88 12.79 -6.59 30.49
C PRO A 88 13.12 -6.97 29.05
N THR A 89 12.19 -6.72 28.11
CA THR A 89 12.32 -7.09 26.70
C THR A 89 11.93 -5.93 25.79
N ARG A 90 12.37 -5.98 24.53
CA ARG A 90 12.05 -4.95 23.53
C ARG A 90 10.54 -4.93 23.24
N GLU A 91 9.88 -6.06 23.37
CA GLU A 91 8.45 -6.26 23.17
C GLU A 91 7.67 -5.53 24.28
N THR A 92 8.05 -5.74 25.54
CA THR A 92 7.45 -5.03 26.68
C THR A 92 7.71 -3.51 26.58
N ALA A 93 8.92 -3.10 26.16
CA ALA A 93 9.21 -1.69 25.90
C ALA A 93 8.32 -1.13 24.77
N GLY A 94 8.07 -1.93 23.73
CA GLY A 94 7.18 -1.60 22.62
C GLY A 94 5.71 -1.47 23.04
N GLN A 95 5.22 -2.37 23.88
CA GLN A 95 3.87 -2.30 24.45
C GLN A 95 3.71 -1.04 25.31
N LEU A 96 4.68 -0.77 26.19
CA LEU A 96 4.69 0.43 27.03
C LEU A 96 4.82 1.70 26.20
N TYR A 97 5.55 1.68 25.07
CA TYR A 97 5.55 2.78 24.11
C TYR A 97 4.15 3.05 23.56
N VAL A 98 3.40 2.01 23.15
CA VAL A 98 2.02 2.19 22.70
C VAL A 98 1.16 2.77 23.83
N GLN A 99 1.23 2.18 25.02
CA GLN A 99 0.41 2.56 26.17
C GLN A 99 0.71 3.98 26.69
N LYS A 100 1.98 4.35 26.83
CA LYS A 100 2.43 5.58 27.50
C LYS A 100 2.72 6.72 26.52
N VAL A 101 2.93 6.44 25.24
CA VAL A 101 3.22 7.45 24.21
C VAL A 101 2.08 7.57 23.20
N MET A 102 1.66 6.47 22.57
CA MET A 102 0.69 6.54 21.48
C MET A 102 -0.75 6.69 21.96
N CYS A 103 -1.17 6.02 23.05
CA CYS A 103 -2.53 6.15 23.58
C CYS A 103 -2.88 7.59 23.97
N PRO A 104 -2.05 8.35 24.73
CA PRO A 104 -2.37 9.74 25.06
C PRO A 104 -2.49 10.63 23.81
N LEU A 105 -1.66 10.38 22.79
CA LEU A 105 -1.62 11.17 21.56
C LEU A 105 -2.84 10.90 20.66
N LEU A 106 -3.21 9.63 20.47
CA LEU A 106 -4.25 9.22 19.51
C LEU A 106 -5.63 8.98 20.13
N GLY A 107 -5.72 8.83 21.44
CA GLY A 107 -6.95 8.54 22.19
C GLY A 107 -6.99 7.10 22.65
N SER A 108 -7.16 6.88 23.96
CA SER A 108 -7.17 5.54 24.56
C SER A 108 -8.35 4.69 24.06
N GLU A 109 -9.43 5.30 23.60
CA GLU A 109 -10.58 4.62 23.02
C GLU A 109 -10.31 4.08 21.60
N HIS A 110 -9.22 4.52 20.97
CA HIS A 110 -8.83 4.18 19.59
C HIS A 110 -7.50 3.42 19.50
N VAL A 111 -6.86 3.14 20.64
CA VAL A 111 -5.57 2.43 20.68
C VAL A 111 -5.66 1.27 21.66
N ASP A 112 -5.48 0.05 21.15
CA ASP A 112 -5.30 -1.15 21.96
C ASP A 112 -3.80 -1.44 22.08
N ALA A 113 -3.25 -1.24 23.28
CA ALA A 113 -1.84 -1.58 23.56
C ALA A 113 -1.61 -3.10 23.63
N GLY A 114 -2.69 -3.89 23.73
CA GLY A 114 -2.63 -5.33 23.96
C GLY A 114 -2.19 -5.69 25.37
N ILE A 115 -2.21 -6.99 25.65
CA ILE A 115 -1.73 -7.58 26.91
C ILE A 115 -0.77 -8.74 26.60
N HIS A 116 0.25 -8.94 27.43
CA HIS A 116 1.13 -10.09 27.28
C HIS A 116 0.44 -11.36 27.77
N VAL A 117 0.59 -12.43 26.99
CA VAL A 117 0.19 -13.79 27.35
C VAL A 117 1.42 -14.67 27.26
N LEU A 118 1.64 -15.48 28.30
CA LEU A 118 2.76 -16.41 28.34
C LEU A 118 2.56 -17.54 27.33
N VAL A 119 3.63 -17.94 26.65
CA VAL A 119 3.66 -19.02 25.67
C VAL A 119 4.79 -19.98 25.96
N SER A 120 4.57 -21.26 25.67
CA SER A 120 5.63 -22.25 25.68
C SER A 120 6.39 -22.24 24.35
N ARG A 121 7.64 -22.73 24.37
CA ARG A 121 8.42 -22.90 23.14
C ARG A 121 7.72 -23.85 22.16
N GLU A 122 7.12 -24.91 22.67
CA GLU A 122 6.41 -25.92 21.88
C GLU A 122 5.16 -25.33 21.22
N PHE A 123 4.50 -24.35 21.84
CA PHE A 123 3.42 -23.58 21.20
C PHE A 123 3.93 -22.83 19.98
N LEU A 124 5.04 -22.11 20.10
CA LEU A 124 5.61 -21.32 19.01
C LEU A 124 6.11 -22.19 17.85
N GLU A 125 6.73 -23.32 18.16
CA GLU A 125 7.15 -24.32 17.16
C GLU A 125 5.94 -24.96 16.45
N ALA A 126 4.87 -25.28 17.18
CA ALA A 126 3.62 -25.78 16.61
C ALA A 126 2.93 -24.74 15.70
N VAL A 127 2.93 -23.47 16.11
CA VAL A 127 2.42 -22.35 15.31
C VAL A 127 3.20 -22.22 14.01
N GLU A 128 4.53 -22.13 14.06
CA GLU A 128 5.39 -21.98 12.85
C GLU A 128 5.09 -23.08 11.83
N LYS A 129 5.04 -24.34 12.30
CA LYS A 129 4.71 -25.49 11.45
C LYS A 129 3.32 -25.38 10.83
N LYS A 130 2.31 -24.95 11.60
CA LYS A 130 0.91 -24.85 11.15
C LYS A 130 0.74 -23.78 10.07
N VAL A 131 1.41 -22.64 10.20
CA VAL A 131 1.20 -21.51 9.28
C VAL A 131 2.09 -21.57 8.05
N LEU A 132 3.11 -22.43 8.01
CA LEU A 132 4.11 -22.48 6.92
C LEU A 132 3.50 -22.49 5.52
N GLY A 133 2.46 -23.31 5.29
CA GLY A 133 1.78 -23.41 4.00
C GLY A 133 0.81 -22.26 3.66
N GLN A 134 0.52 -21.38 4.63
CA GLN A 134 -0.38 -20.23 4.47
C GLN A 134 0.38 -18.91 4.27
N ARG A 135 1.66 -18.88 4.66
CA ARG A 135 2.53 -17.70 4.56
C ARG A 135 3.05 -17.57 3.12
N PRO A 136 3.17 -16.34 2.56
CA PRO A 136 3.83 -16.14 1.27
C PRO A 136 5.27 -16.67 1.29
N SER A 137 5.72 -17.33 0.22
CA SER A 137 7.05 -17.98 0.16
C SER A 137 8.20 -17.05 0.55
N TRP A 138 8.26 -15.86 -0.04
CA TRP A 138 9.27 -14.85 0.26
C TRP A 138 9.26 -14.36 1.72
N ARG A 139 8.11 -14.46 2.41
CA ARG A 139 8.00 -14.15 3.85
C ARG A 139 8.56 -15.27 4.72
N VAL A 140 8.35 -16.52 4.31
CA VAL A 140 8.92 -17.72 4.94
C VAL A 140 10.44 -17.68 4.81
N ASP A 141 10.95 -17.38 3.62
CA ASP A 141 12.38 -17.28 3.37
C ASP A 141 13.05 -16.18 4.23
N ALA A 142 12.38 -15.04 4.38
CA ALA A 142 12.94 -13.89 5.07
C ALA A 142 13.00 -14.05 6.61
N ALA A 143 11.97 -14.66 7.22
CA ALA A 143 11.86 -14.72 8.68
C ALA A 143 10.94 -15.85 9.18
N LYS A 144 11.22 -16.34 10.38
CA LYS A 144 10.44 -17.36 11.11
C LYS A 144 9.95 -16.84 12.46
N VAL A 145 8.93 -17.47 13.06
CA VAL A 145 8.54 -17.18 14.45
C VAL A 145 9.75 -17.33 15.38
N ASN A 146 9.90 -16.40 16.33
CA ASN A 146 10.97 -16.46 17.34
C ASN A 146 10.64 -17.52 18.41
N PRO A 147 11.33 -18.68 18.46
CA PRO A 147 11.01 -19.73 19.42
C PRO A 147 11.50 -19.43 20.84
N LEU A 148 12.25 -18.34 21.04
CA LEU A 148 12.83 -17.96 22.34
C LEU A 148 11.98 -16.93 23.10
N CYS A 149 10.88 -16.46 22.52
CA CYS A 149 9.92 -15.61 23.22
C CYS A 149 9.17 -16.44 24.28
N ASP A 150 9.04 -15.90 25.48
CA ASP A 150 8.25 -16.45 26.58
C ASP A 150 6.84 -15.84 26.66
N SER A 151 6.60 -14.77 25.90
CA SER A 151 5.32 -14.07 25.84
C SER A 151 5.03 -13.53 24.44
N VAL A 152 3.75 -13.37 24.16
CA VAL A 152 3.21 -12.79 22.91
C VAL A 152 2.15 -11.75 23.25
N LEU A 153 1.87 -10.85 22.31
CA LEU A 153 0.90 -9.79 22.52
C LEU A 153 -0.50 -10.24 22.06
N LEU A 154 -1.47 -10.25 22.96
CA LEU A 154 -2.87 -10.48 22.67
C LEU A 154 -3.61 -9.15 22.52
N ILE A 155 -4.27 -8.97 21.38
CA ILE A 155 -4.95 -7.71 21.00
C ILE A 155 -6.39 -8.04 20.58
N ALA A 156 -7.31 -7.09 20.67
CA ALA A 156 -8.62 -7.24 20.05
C ALA A 156 -8.53 -7.50 18.53
N ASP A 157 -9.37 -8.39 18.01
CA ASP A 157 -9.57 -8.52 16.57
C ASP A 157 -10.38 -7.31 16.08
N HIS A 158 -9.68 -6.29 15.59
CA HIS A 158 -10.30 -5.08 15.04
C HIS A 158 -10.97 -5.31 13.67
N SER A 159 -10.97 -6.53 13.14
CA SER A 159 -11.73 -6.89 11.94
C SER A 159 -13.15 -7.43 12.23
N LYS A 160 -13.45 -7.66 13.52
CA LYS A 160 -14.73 -8.20 14.01
C LYS A 160 -15.29 -7.32 15.12
N PHE A 161 -16.60 -7.29 15.33
CA PHE A 161 -17.15 -6.80 16.60
C PHE A 161 -16.95 -7.86 17.70
N PRO A 162 -16.64 -7.47 18.94
CA PRO A 162 -16.68 -8.38 20.08
C PRO A 162 -18.07 -9.01 20.16
N HIS A 163 -18.15 -10.32 20.42
CA HIS A 163 -19.42 -11.01 20.56
C HIS A 163 -20.18 -10.39 21.74
N GLY A 164 -21.30 -9.71 21.45
CA GLY A 164 -22.32 -9.43 22.45
C GLY A 164 -23.18 -10.67 22.70
N ILE A 165 -24.18 -10.53 23.57
CA ILE A 165 -25.15 -11.58 23.96
C ILE A 165 -25.90 -12.19 22.75
N PHE A 166 -25.82 -11.60 21.56
CA PHE A 166 -26.54 -12.03 20.36
C PHE A 166 -25.60 -12.61 19.28
N LYS A 167 -26.13 -13.60 18.55
CA LYS A 167 -25.59 -14.30 17.37
C LYS A 167 -24.72 -13.41 16.48
N GLU A 168 -23.67 -14.02 15.90
CA GLU A 168 -22.75 -13.47 14.89
C GLU A 168 -23.41 -12.49 13.91
N GLU A 169 -23.40 -11.20 14.25
CA GLU A 169 -23.82 -10.15 13.33
C GLU A 169 -22.72 -9.94 12.29
N PHE A 170 -23.12 -9.93 11.02
CA PHE A 170 -22.20 -9.76 9.91
C PHE A 170 -21.47 -8.41 10.01
N CYS A 171 -20.15 -8.45 9.89
CA CYS A 171 -19.25 -7.31 10.07
C CYS A 171 -18.40 -7.09 8.82
N VAL A 172 -18.35 -5.85 8.35
CA VAL A 172 -17.41 -5.41 7.31
C VAL A 172 -16.39 -4.47 7.93
N SER A 173 -15.11 -4.76 7.78
CA SER A 173 -14.03 -3.89 8.26
C SER A 173 -13.16 -3.40 7.12
N VAL A 174 -12.70 -2.16 7.21
CA VAL A 174 -11.69 -1.58 6.31
C VAL A 174 -10.40 -1.33 7.07
N GLU A 175 -9.27 -1.65 6.46
CA GLU A 175 -7.95 -1.20 6.91
C GLU A 175 -7.44 -0.16 5.92
N ILE A 176 -7.08 1.02 6.43
CA ILE A 176 -6.56 2.13 5.64
C ILE A 176 -5.18 2.49 6.16
N LYS A 177 -4.19 2.56 5.28
CA LYS A 177 -2.87 3.12 5.60
C LYS A 177 -2.78 4.55 5.07
N PRO A 178 -3.06 5.58 5.89
CA PRO A 178 -3.31 6.93 5.39
C PRO A 178 -2.03 7.65 4.93
N LYS A 179 -0.85 7.22 5.41
CA LYS A 179 0.46 7.85 5.13
C LYS A 179 0.53 9.29 5.66
N GLY A 180 1.56 10.05 5.27
CA GLY A 180 1.78 11.42 5.73
C GLY A 180 0.83 12.42 5.09
N GLY A 181 0.00 13.09 5.91
CA GLY A 181 -1.09 13.98 5.53
C GLY A 181 -0.75 15.47 5.44
N PHE A 182 0.53 15.84 5.43
CA PHE A 182 0.96 17.24 5.33
C PHE A 182 2.21 17.39 4.44
N LEU A 183 2.44 18.62 3.97
CA LEU A 183 3.67 19.00 3.28
C LEU A 183 4.64 19.62 4.31
N PRO A 184 5.93 19.24 4.32
CA PRO A 184 6.89 19.82 5.22
C PRO A 184 7.13 21.30 4.87
N ILE A 185 7.24 22.14 5.91
CA ILE A 185 7.54 23.59 5.78
C ILE A 185 8.96 23.94 6.23
N SER A 186 9.74 22.94 6.66
CA SER A 186 11.08 23.09 7.23
C SER A 186 12.01 23.99 6.41
N GLU A 187 12.71 24.89 7.10
CA GLU A 187 13.79 25.71 6.55
C GLU A 187 15.07 24.89 6.26
N PHE A 188 15.18 23.69 6.83
CA PHE A 188 16.35 22.81 6.68
C PHE A 188 16.30 21.95 5.43
N ILE A 189 15.18 21.94 4.69
CA ILE A 189 15.09 21.30 3.37
C ILE A 189 16.05 22.01 2.42
N ALA A 190 16.94 21.24 1.79
CA ALA A 190 17.90 21.76 0.84
C ALA A 190 17.21 22.40 -0.38
N GLU A 191 17.84 23.38 -1.02
CA GLU A 191 17.21 24.13 -2.13
C GLU A 191 16.92 23.22 -3.32
N GLU A 192 17.84 22.31 -3.61
CA GLU A 192 17.70 21.24 -4.61
C GLU A 192 16.50 20.32 -4.33
N ASN A 193 16.04 20.26 -3.07
CA ASN A 193 14.94 19.43 -2.60
C ASN A 193 13.64 20.23 -2.38
N ALA A 194 13.56 21.50 -2.81
CA ALA A 194 12.42 22.39 -2.56
C ALA A 194 11.06 21.83 -3.04
N VAL A 195 11.05 20.88 -3.98
CA VAL A 195 9.85 20.16 -4.43
C VAL A 195 9.11 19.45 -3.29
N LYS A 196 9.80 19.05 -2.21
CA LYS A 196 9.21 18.44 -1.01
C LYS A 196 8.16 19.34 -0.36
N LYS A 197 8.28 20.66 -0.51
CA LYS A 197 7.30 21.64 0.03
C LYS A 197 6.02 21.74 -0.81
N LYS A 198 5.98 21.13 -2.00
CA LYS A 198 4.86 21.22 -2.96
C LYS A 198 4.24 19.86 -3.26
N ILE A 199 5.04 18.80 -3.28
CA ILE A 199 4.62 17.45 -3.66
C ILE A 199 4.74 16.53 -2.45
N THR A 200 3.69 15.76 -2.18
CA THR A 200 3.68 14.85 -1.04
C THR A 200 4.74 13.78 -1.19
N ARG A 201 5.33 13.38 -0.05
CA ARG A 201 6.23 12.24 0.03
C ARG A 201 5.62 10.97 -0.58
N PHE A 202 4.30 10.77 -0.45
CA PHE A 202 3.61 9.62 -1.04
C PHE A 202 3.69 9.65 -2.57
N LYS A 203 3.33 10.77 -3.22
CA LYS A 203 3.39 10.90 -4.68
C LYS A 203 4.81 10.75 -5.21
N MET A 204 5.80 11.38 -4.58
CA MET A 204 7.20 11.21 -5.01
C MET A 204 7.66 9.75 -4.89
N HIS A 205 7.30 9.08 -3.78
CA HIS A 205 7.69 7.70 -3.55
C HIS A 205 6.98 6.70 -4.48
N GLN A 206 5.77 7.00 -4.98
CA GLN A 206 5.09 6.16 -5.98
C GLN A 206 5.94 6.02 -7.25
N LEU A 207 6.57 7.08 -7.73
CA LEU A 207 7.45 7.01 -8.91
C LEU A 207 8.67 6.11 -8.68
N LEU A 208 9.34 6.26 -7.54
CA LEU A 208 10.47 5.40 -7.19
C LEU A 208 10.04 3.93 -7.05
N LYS A 209 8.88 3.67 -6.44
CA LYS A 209 8.34 2.31 -6.32
C LYS A 209 8.01 1.69 -7.68
N LEU A 210 7.44 2.46 -8.60
CA LEU A 210 7.14 2.00 -9.96
C LEU A 210 8.43 1.62 -10.68
N HIS A 211 9.44 2.49 -10.64
CA HIS A 211 10.76 2.21 -11.21
C HIS A 211 11.42 0.96 -10.60
N GLN A 212 11.23 0.72 -9.30
CA GLN A 212 11.76 -0.46 -8.61
C GLN A 212 10.91 -1.73 -8.83
N GLY A 213 9.86 -1.69 -9.65
CA GLY A 213 8.95 -2.81 -9.86
C GLY A 213 8.14 -3.21 -8.63
N LYS A 214 8.09 -2.35 -7.59
CA LYS A 214 7.36 -2.62 -6.33
C LYS A 214 5.85 -2.41 -6.45
N ILE A 215 5.41 -1.69 -7.49
CA ILE A 215 4.01 -1.46 -7.85
C ILE A 215 3.91 -1.53 -9.37
N ARG A 216 2.78 -2.00 -9.92
CA ARG A 216 2.59 -2.04 -11.39
C ARG A 216 2.06 -0.73 -11.97
N LYS A 217 1.37 0.08 -11.16
CA LYS A 217 0.85 1.39 -11.57
C LYS A 217 0.84 2.38 -10.41
N LEU A 218 0.88 3.67 -10.76
CA LEU A 218 0.78 4.75 -9.79
C LEU A 218 -0.61 4.79 -9.13
N SER A 219 -0.62 5.02 -7.83
CA SER A 219 -1.85 5.24 -7.08
C SER A 219 -2.46 6.60 -7.42
N LYS A 220 -3.80 6.64 -7.51
CA LYS A 220 -4.57 7.89 -7.60
C LYS A 220 -4.81 8.52 -6.23
N TYR A 221 -4.40 7.86 -5.15
CA TYR A 221 -4.60 8.31 -3.77
C TYR A 221 -3.68 9.50 -3.46
N ASP A 222 -4.24 10.51 -2.80
CA ASP A 222 -3.50 11.63 -2.24
C ASP A 222 -3.78 11.75 -0.74
N PRO A 223 -2.78 11.58 0.13
CA PRO A 223 -2.94 11.82 1.56
C PRO A 223 -3.50 13.22 1.87
N LEU A 224 -3.15 14.27 1.11
CA LEU A 224 -3.69 15.60 1.38
C LEU A 224 -5.20 15.69 1.19
N ASP A 225 -5.78 14.87 0.30
CA ASP A 225 -7.23 14.78 0.13
C ASP A 225 -7.88 14.11 1.35
N MET A 226 -7.26 13.04 1.87
CA MET A 226 -7.72 12.30 3.05
C MET A 226 -7.67 13.15 4.34
N PHE A 227 -6.63 13.97 4.52
CA PHE A 227 -6.43 14.82 5.70
C PHE A 227 -6.94 16.26 5.53
N SER A 228 -7.72 16.52 4.49
CA SER A 228 -8.13 17.87 4.11
C SER A 228 -9.17 18.53 5.03
N GLY A 229 -9.87 17.76 5.86
CA GLY A 229 -11.07 18.21 6.57
C GLY A 229 -12.26 18.50 5.64
N SER A 230 -12.18 18.17 4.35
CA SER A 230 -13.22 18.40 3.34
C SER A 230 -13.88 17.08 2.96
N LYS A 231 -15.20 16.96 3.16
CA LYS A 231 -15.98 15.75 2.84
C LYS A 231 -15.75 15.24 1.42
N ASP A 232 -15.82 16.12 0.42
CA ASP A 232 -15.65 15.74 -1.00
C ASP A 232 -14.25 15.20 -1.31
N ARG A 233 -13.21 15.80 -0.71
CA ARG A 233 -11.82 15.34 -0.88
C ARG A 233 -11.59 14.02 -0.16
N VAL A 234 -12.17 13.81 1.03
CA VAL A 234 -12.14 12.51 1.71
C VAL A 234 -12.83 11.44 0.85
N GLN A 235 -14.00 11.72 0.29
CA GLN A 235 -14.68 10.80 -0.63
C GLN A 235 -13.83 10.48 -1.87
N LYS A 236 -13.17 11.48 -2.46
CA LYS A 236 -12.21 11.28 -3.57
C LYS A 236 -11.06 10.38 -3.14
N ALA A 237 -10.49 10.60 -1.96
CA ALA A 237 -9.38 9.80 -1.45
C ALA A 237 -9.78 8.33 -1.26
N ILE A 238 -10.97 8.05 -0.71
CA ILE A 238 -11.51 6.70 -0.54
C ILE A 238 -11.76 6.01 -1.89
N LYS A 239 -12.35 6.72 -2.86
CA LYS A 239 -12.51 6.19 -4.22
C LYS A 239 -11.16 5.85 -4.85
N SER A 240 -10.16 6.72 -4.71
CA SER A 240 -8.82 6.48 -5.23
C SER A 240 -8.13 5.27 -4.57
N LEU A 241 -8.30 5.09 -3.26
CA LEU A 241 -7.82 3.91 -2.53
C LEU A 241 -8.50 2.64 -3.05
N PHE A 242 -9.81 2.65 -3.26
CA PHE A 242 -10.51 1.50 -3.81
C PHE A 242 -10.02 1.13 -5.23
N LEU A 243 -9.79 2.11 -6.10
CA LEU A 243 -9.31 1.86 -7.48
C LEU A 243 -7.84 1.40 -7.56
N THR A 244 -7.03 1.84 -6.60
CA THR A 244 -5.59 1.57 -6.54
C THR A 244 -5.16 1.23 -5.11
N PRO A 245 -5.62 0.08 -4.57
CA PRO A 245 -5.50 -0.24 -3.15
C PRO A 245 -4.06 -0.38 -2.69
N GLN A 246 -3.20 -1.01 -3.51
CA GLN A 246 -1.82 -1.33 -3.15
C GLN A 246 -1.76 -1.91 -1.72
N ASN A 247 -0.86 -1.42 -0.86
CA ASN A 247 -0.86 -1.76 0.57
C ASN A 247 -1.51 -0.67 1.45
N ASN A 248 -2.40 0.11 0.87
CA ASN A 248 -3.06 1.25 1.50
C ASN A 248 -4.53 1.01 1.83
N PHE A 249 -5.19 0.01 1.24
CA PHE A 249 -6.60 -0.26 1.45
C PHE A 249 -6.90 -1.75 1.39
N ARG A 250 -7.52 -2.27 2.45
CA ARG A 250 -8.03 -3.64 2.50
C ARG A 250 -9.45 -3.66 3.06
N VAL A 251 -10.23 -4.67 2.66
CA VAL A 251 -11.57 -4.91 3.21
C VAL A 251 -11.66 -6.34 3.70
N PHE A 252 -12.29 -6.52 4.87
CA PHE A 252 -12.49 -7.79 5.54
C PHE A 252 -13.98 -8.03 5.76
N LEU A 253 -14.43 -9.26 5.53
CA LEU A 253 -15.79 -9.74 5.81
C LEU A 253 -15.71 -10.76 6.95
N ASN A 254 -16.32 -10.48 8.09
CA ASN A 254 -16.21 -11.29 9.32
C ASN A 254 -14.76 -11.65 9.66
N GLY A 255 -13.86 -10.69 9.41
CA GLY A 255 -12.43 -10.78 9.59
C GLY A 255 -11.64 -11.46 8.48
N SER A 256 -12.28 -12.16 7.53
CA SER A 256 -11.61 -12.74 6.37
C SER A 256 -11.33 -11.67 5.31
N LEU A 257 -10.10 -11.62 4.78
CA LEU A 257 -9.73 -10.65 3.75
C LEU A 257 -10.53 -10.90 2.46
N ALA A 258 -11.26 -9.88 2.00
CA ALA A 258 -12.10 -9.94 0.81
C ALA A 258 -11.63 -9.00 -0.31
N PHE A 259 -10.83 -7.97 0.01
CA PHE A 259 -10.31 -7.02 -0.98
C PHE A 259 -8.95 -6.45 -0.58
N GLY A 260 -8.09 -6.13 -1.56
CA GLY A 260 -6.84 -5.37 -1.36
C GLY A 260 -5.55 -6.21 -1.28
N GLY A 261 -5.65 -7.55 -1.29
CA GLY A 261 -4.51 -8.48 -1.29
C GLY A 261 -3.63 -8.43 -0.03
N MET A 262 -2.97 -9.56 0.27
CA MET A 262 -2.07 -9.64 1.43
C MET A 262 -0.74 -8.90 1.17
N ASP A 263 -0.26 -8.94 -0.07
CA ASP A 263 1.12 -8.56 -0.41
C ASP A 263 1.27 -7.13 -0.97
N GLY A 264 0.20 -6.34 -1.03
CA GLY A 264 0.22 -5.02 -1.67
C GLY A 264 0.40 -5.04 -3.20
N ALA A 265 0.45 -6.24 -3.79
CA ALA A 265 0.51 -6.52 -5.22
C ALA A 265 -0.87 -6.76 -5.86
N ALA A 266 -1.97 -6.51 -5.13
CA ALA A 266 -3.32 -6.56 -5.70
C ALA A 266 -3.52 -5.36 -6.64
N ASP A 267 -3.13 -5.57 -7.89
CA ASP A 267 -3.28 -4.57 -8.94
C ASP A 267 -4.70 -4.53 -9.45
N SER A 268 -5.36 -3.42 -9.11
CA SER A 268 -6.56 -2.90 -9.76
C SER A 268 -7.83 -3.72 -9.62
N ALA A 269 -8.96 -3.01 -9.55
CA ALA A 269 -10.30 -3.58 -9.72
C ALA A 269 -10.57 -4.11 -11.16
N SER A 270 -9.54 -4.55 -11.92
CA SER A 270 -9.70 -5.13 -13.26
C SER A 270 -9.75 -6.65 -13.28
N TYR A 271 -9.78 -7.29 -12.12
CA TYR A 271 -10.38 -8.62 -11.98
C TYR A 271 -11.81 -8.41 -11.52
N THR A 272 -12.77 -9.13 -12.13
CA THR A 272 -14.16 -9.22 -11.66
C THR A 272 -14.16 -9.23 -10.14
N LEU A 273 -14.77 -8.20 -9.53
CA LEU A 273 -14.88 -8.14 -8.08
C LEU A 273 -15.44 -9.46 -7.59
N ASP A 274 -14.78 -10.03 -6.59
CA ASP A 274 -15.19 -11.31 -6.03
C ASP A 274 -16.67 -11.24 -5.67
N GLN A 275 -17.46 -12.19 -6.19
CA GLN A 275 -18.90 -12.25 -5.92
C GLN A 275 -19.15 -12.35 -4.41
N ALA A 276 -18.28 -13.04 -3.66
CA ALA A 276 -18.34 -13.11 -2.20
C ALA A 276 -18.15 -11.73 -1.54
N PHE A 277 -17.31 -10.86 -2.12
CA PHE A 277 -17.17 -9.48 -1.64
C PHE A 277 -18.46 -8.68 -1.85
N LEU A 278 -19.04 -8.76 -3.04
CA LEU A 278 -20.30 -8.07 -3.36
C LEU A 278 -21.46 -8.56 -2.50
N ASP A 279 -21.59 -9.87 -2.33
CA ASP A 279 -22.62 -10.47 -1.50
C ASP A 279 -22.42 -10.13 -0.02
N GLY A 280 -21.16 -10.05 0.43
CA GLY A 280 -20.81 -9.53 1.74
C GLY A 280 -21.34 -8.11 2.00
N LEU A 281 -21.22 -7.21 1.02
CA LEU A 281 -21.76 -5.85 1.16
C LEU A 281 -23.29 -5.81 1.24
N LYS A 282 -23.99 -6.72 0.55
CA LYS A 282 -25.47 -6.82 0.59
C LYS A 282 -25.99 -7.16 1.99
N HIS A 283 -25.18 -7.83 2.83
CA HIS A 283 -25.58 -8.14 4.21
C HIS A 283 -25.66 -6.91 5.12
N ILE A 284 -24.94 -5.82 4.81
CA ILE A 284 -24.93 -4.61 5.63
C ILE A 284 -25.65 -3.43 4.98
N ILE A 285 -25.60 -3.30 3.65
CA ILE A 285 -26.15 -2.16 2.92
C ILE A 285 -27.36 -2.64 2.13
N VAL A 286 -28.52 -2.03 2.40
CA VAL A 286 -29.76 -2.29 1.67
C VAL A 286 -29.82 -1.30 0.51
N ALA A 287 -29.56 -1.78 -0.72
CA ALA A 287 -29.53 -0.95 -1.91
C ALA A 287 -29.94 -1.73 -3.16
N LYS A 288 -30.21 -1.00 -4.26
CA LYS A 288 -30.37 -1.61 -5.58
C LYS A 288 -29.07 -2.27 -6.04
N ASP A 289 -29.17 -3.32 -6.86
CA ASP A 289 -27.99 -3.98 -7.43
C ASP A 289 -27.08 -2.99 -8.17
N GLY A 290 -25.78 -3.21 -8.04
CA GLY A 290 -24.74 -2.29 -8.54
C GLY A 290 -24.43 -1.08 -7.64
N MET A 291 -25.28 -0.74 -6.66
CA MET A 291 -25.08 0.46 -5.83
C MET A 291 -24.31 0.20 -4.52
N HIS A 292 -24.16 -1.06 -4.11
CA HIS A 292 -23.54 -1.46 -2.84
C HIS A 292 -22.12 -0.90 -2.65
N ILE A 293 -21.28 -0.94 -3.70
CA ILE A 293 -19.92 -0.41 -3.64
C ILE A 293 -19.94 1.11 -3.44
N LYS A 294 -20.79 1.82 -4.20
CA LYS A 294 -20.90 3.29 -4.10
C LYS A 294 -21.23 3.69 -2.67
N TYR A 295 -22.25 3.07 -2.07
CA TYR A 295 -22.69 3.39 -0.71
C TYR A 295 -21.72 2.89 0.36
N PHE A 296 -21.01 1.79 0.11
CA PHE A 296 -19.94 1.36 1.01
C PHE A 296 -18.79 2.37 1.06
N LEU A 297 -18.32 2.86 -0.10
CA LEU A 297 -17.28 3.89 -0.14
C LEU A 297 -17.75 5.21 0.47
N GLU A 298 -19.02 5.56 0.27
CA GLU A 298 -19.65 6.72 0.90
C GLU A 298 -19.71 6.57 2.43
N LEU A 299 -20.11 5.39 2.93
CA LEU A 299 -20.12 5.05 4.37
C LEU A 299 -18.73 5.24 4.98
N VAL A 300 -17.70 4.65 4.38
CA VAL A 300 -16.31 4.78 4.88
C VAL A 300 -15.87 6.25 4.90
N ALA A 301 -16.14 7.00 3.84
CA ALA A 301 -15.78 8.42 3.76
C ALA A 301 -16.55 9.28 4.78
N GLU A 302 -17.85 9.03 4.95
CA GLU A 302 -18.71 9.72 5.91
C GLU A 302 -18.23 9.47 7.35
N THR A 303 -17.87 8.23 7.67
CA THR A 303 -17.34 7.88 9.00
C THR A 303 -16.01 8.55 9.27
N ILE A 304 -15.09 8.57 8.31
CA ILE A 304 -13.80 9.26 8.47
C ILE A 304 -14.02 10.76 8.70
N PHE A 305 -14.87 11.38 7.89
CA PHE A 305 -15.16 12.81 8.00
C PHE A 305 -15.84 13.17 9.34
N LYS A 306 -16.87 12.44 9.75
CA LYS A 306 -17.60 12.72 10.99
C LYS A 306 -16.82 12.35 12.25
N SER A 307 -16.01 11.30 12.21
CA SER A 307 -15.27 10.84 13.39
C SER A 307 -14.12 11.75 13.79
N ARG A 308 -13.60 12.58 12.88
CA ARG A 308 -12.48 13.51 13.10
C ARG A 308 -11.20 12.82 13.62
N LEU A 309 -11.09 11.50 13.47
CA LEU A 309 -9.93 10.72 13.97
C LEU A 309 -8.63 11.11 13.30
N LEU A 310 -8.71 11.51 12.04
CA LEU A 310 -7.54 11.91 11.27
C LEU A 310 -6.98 13.27 11.71
N ASP A 311 -7.77 14.10 12.40
CA ASP A 311 -7.32 15.41 12.89
C ASP A 311 -6.25 15.21 13.98
N ARG A 312 -6.55 14.36 14.98
CA ARG A 312 -5.56 13.99 16.01
C ARG A 312 -4.35 13.31 15.41
N LEU A 313 -4.56 12.38 14.48
CA LEU A 313 -3.45 11.70 13.80
C LEU A 313 -2.53 12.69 13.09
N LEU A 314 -3.10 13.69 12.40
CA LEU A 314 -2.35 14.70 11.69
C LEU A 314 -1.46 15.52 12.64
N GLU A 315 -1.97 15.89 13.81
CA GLU A 315 -1.17 16.60 14.82
C GLU A 315 0.01 15.76 15.31
N VAL A 316 -0.16 14.45 15.49
CA VAL A 316 0.95 13.54 15.81
C VAL A 316 1.95 13.44 14.65
N GLN A 317 1.48 13.42 13.40
CA GLN A 317 2.36 13.43 12.23
C GLN A 317 3.18 14.72 12.14
N LYS A 318 2.62 15.87 12.51
CA LYS A 318 3.29 17.18 12.52
C LYS A 318 4.33 17.37 13.63
N LEU A 319 4.47 16.41 14.55
CA LEU A 319 5.63 16.35 15.47
C LEU A 319 6.97 16.32 14.71
N ASP A 320 6.96 15.82 13.47
CA ASP A 320 8.03 16.09 12.51
C ASP A 320 7.93 17.54 12.00
N SER A 321 8.50 18.44 12.79
CA SER A 321 8.47 19.89 12.56
C SER A 321 9.57 20.39 11.63
N ILE A 322 10.70 19.69 11.56
CA ILE A 322 11.89 20.15 10.84
C ILE A 322 12.30 19.24 9.68
N ASP A 323 11.46 18.27 9.30
CA ASP A 323 11.74 17.27 8.28
C ASP A 323 12.96 16.39 8.63
N ILE A 324 13.11 15.25 7.97
CA ILE A 324 14.27 14.39 8.16
C ILE A 324 15.59 15.08 7.78
N GLU A 325 15.56 16.01 6.82
CA GLU A 325 16.72 16.83 6.45
C GLU A 325 17.20 17.73 7.59
N GLY A 326 16.33 18.11 8.54
CA GLY A 326 16.74 18.78 9.78
C GLY A 326 17.04 17.80 10.92
N ALA A 327 16.14 16.83 11.15
CA ALA A 327 16.21 15.93 12.30
C ALA A 327 17.47 15.04 12.31
N ILE A 328 18.05 14.75 11.14
CA ILE A 328 19.28 13.97 11.01
C ILE A 328 20.50 14.64 11.67
N HIS A 329 20.54 15.98 11.72
CA HIS A 329 21.64 16.72 12.37
C HIS A 329 21.61 16.53 13.89
N ALA A 330 20.42 16.68 14.49
CA ALA A 330 20.21 16.41 15.90
C ALA A 330 20.53 14.95 16.26
N TYR A 331 20.21 14.00 15.37
CA TYR A 331 20.57 12.59 15.54
C TYR A 331 22.09 12.39 15.66
N TYR A 332 22.88 12.92 14.70
CA TYR A 332 24.34 12.76 14.72
C TYR A 332 24.97 13.31 16.02
N ASP A 333 24.48 14.46 16.49
CA ASP A 333 24.95 15.05 17.75
C ASP A 333 24.62 14.19 18.98
N ILE A 334 23.43 13.58 19.03
CA ILE A 334 23.00 12.74 20.17
C ILE A 334 23.82 11.44 20.23
N VAL A 335 24.10 10.84 19.07
CA VAL A 335 24.93 9.64 18.97
C VAL A 335 26.43 9.95 19.09
N SER A 336 26.80 11.21 19.32
CA SER A 336 28.18 11.68 19.44
C SER A 336 29.05 11.30 18.22
N GLN A 337 28.45 11.30 17.04
CA GLN A 337 29.16 11.04 15.79
C GLN A 337 29.28 12.33 14.97
N PRO A 338 30.34 12.48 14.18
CA PRO A 338 30.43 13.59 13.25
C PRO A 338 29.25 13.59 12.27
N CYS A 339 28.66 14.75 12.04
CA CYS A 339 27.54 14.88 11.12
C CYS A 339 27.97 14.59 9.68
N MET A 340 27.55 13.44 9.14
CA MET A 340 27.91 13.02 7.78
C MET A 340 27.30 13.93 6.71
N VAL A 341 26.12 14.50 6.97
CA VAL A 341 25.46 15.44 6.05
C VAL A 341 26.28 16.71 5.86
N CYS A 342 26.84 17.25 6.95
CA CYS A 342 27.72 18.42 6.89
C CYS A 342 29.09 18.11 6.27
N ARG A 343 29.55 16.85 6.32
CA ARG A 343 30.82 16.42 5.73
C ARG A 343 30.75 16.20 4.22
N GLU A 344 29.65 15.65 3.72
CA GLU A 344 29.47 15.37 2.28
C GLU A 344 29.30 16.64 1.43
N LYS A 345 28.90 17.77 2.05
CA LYS A 345 28.68 19.06 1.38
C LYS A 345 29.83 20.02 1.73
N ASP A 346 30.93 19.90 0.99
CA ASP A 346 32.19 20.62 1.21
C ASP A 346 32.04 22.14 1.41
N GLY A 347 32.62 22.66 2.49
CA GLY A 347 33.19 24.01 2.55
C GLY A 347 32.34 25.18 3.03
N SER A 348 31.61 25.87 2.15
CA SER A 348 31.47 27.34 2.31
C SER A 348 30.05 27.94 2.29
N LYS A 349 29.01 27.25 1.82
CA LYS A 349 27.65 27.85 1.69
C LYS A 349 26.54 27.24 2.55
N LEU A 350 26.69 26.01 3.04
CA LEU A 350 25.63 25.32 3.81
C LEU A 350 25.98 25.07 5.29
N SER A 351 27.25 25.25 5.68
CA SER A 351 27.70 25.19 7.08
C SER A 351 26.86 26.10 8.00
N GLY A 352 26.46 27.27 7.51
CA GLY A 352 25.60 28.20 8.26
C GLY A 352 24.15 27.77 8.42
N ARG A 353 23.57 26.99 7.50
CA ARG A 353 22.14 26.62 7.54
C ARG A 353 21.81 25.72 8.72
N TYR A 354 22.70 24.76 8.99
CA TYR A 354 22.50 23.74 10.02
C TYR A 354 23.23 24.05 11.33
N SER A 355 24.02 25.12 11.38
CA SER A 355 24.76 25.53 12.59
C SER A 355 23.83 25.77 13.77
N SER A 356 22.65 26.35 13.51
CA SER A 356 21.60 26.60 14.51
C SER A 356 21.04 25.32 15.13
N LEU A 357 21.06 24.18 14.41
CA LEU A 357 20.68 22.87 14.95
C LEU A 357 21.80 22.28 15.82
N HIS A 358 23.04 22.38 15.34
CA HIS A 358 24.21 21.89 16.08
C HIS A 358 24.49 22.70 17.36
N SER A 359 24.08 23.98 17.41
CA SER A 359 24.20 24.80 18.61
C SER A 359 23.10 24.56 19.65
N LYS A 360 22.05 23.77 19.33
CA LYS A 360 20.96 23.52 20.28
C LYS A 360 21.42 22.77 21.53
N PRO A 361 20.78 23.01 22.70
CA PRO A 361 20.96 22.18 23.88
C PRO A 361 20.67 20.70 23.58
N ARG A 362 21.35 19.80 24.31
CA ARG A 362 21.19 18.35 24.13
C ARG A 362 19.74 17.88 24.29
N ASP A 363 18.99 18.46 25.23
CA ASP A 363 17.59 18.10 25.49
C ASP A 363 16.66 18.49 24.35
N GLU A 364 16.89 19.63 23.70
CA GLU A 364 16.15 20.02 22.50
C GLU A 364 16.42 19.05 21.35
N LYS A 365 17.69 18.64 21.15
CA LYS A 365 18.06 17.65 20.14
C LYS A 365 17.36 16.31 20.42
N LEU A 366 17.40 15.84 21.67
CA LEU A 366 16.68 14.63 22.10
C LEU A 366 15.18 14.73 21.81
N LYS A 367 14.57 15.89 22.07
CA LYS A 367 13.15 16.14 21.73
C LYS A 367 12.91 16.06 20.22
N ILE A 368 13.73 16.72 19.40
CA ILE A 368 13.63 16.69 17.93
C ILE A 368 13.62 15.24 17.40
N VAL A 369 14.59 14.43 17.82
CA VAL A 369 14.69 13.04 17.35
C VAL A 369 13.54 12.18 17.86
N ARG A 370 13.14 12.36 19.13
CA ARG A 370 12.00 11.64 19.72
C ARG A 370 10.71 11.94 18.97
N ASP A 371 10.41 13.22 18.75
CA ASP A 371 9.21 13.69 18.09
C ASP A 371 9.18 13.24 16.63
N TYR A 372 10.33 13.22 15.95
CA TYR A 372 10.46 12.64 14.61
C TYR A 372 10.16 11.14 14.57
N LEU A 373 10.64 10.35 15.55
CA LEU A 373 10.34 8.91 15.62
C LEU A 373 8.87 8.64 15.93
N ILE A 374 8.23 9.43 16.81
CA ILE A 374 6.78 9.36 17.06
C ILE A 374 6.00 9.68 15.78
N SER A 375 6.36 10.77 15.10
CA SER A 375 5.79 11.12 13.79
C SER A 375 5.97 10.01 12.76
N SER A 376 7.13 9.34 12.75
CA SER A 376 7.40 8.21 11.86
C SER A 376 6.51 6.99 12.14
N THR A 377 6.12 6.75 13.40
CA THR A 377 5.07 5.78 13.74
C THR A 377 3.71 6.22 13.18
N ALA A 378 3.31 7.47 13.43
CA ALA A 378 2.03 8.02 12.96
C ALA A 378 1.88 8.09 11.42
N LYS A 379 2.99 8.19 10.68
CA LYS A 379 3.00 8.16 9.20
C LYS A 379 2.93 6.73 8.62
N ASP A 380 3.14 5.71 9.44
CA ASP A 380 3.26 4.31 9.00
C ASP A 380 2.26 3.34 9.68
N LEU A 381 1.39 3.84 10.55
CA LEU A 381 0.28 3.08 11.14
C LEU A 381 -0.84 2.80 10.14
N SER A 382 -1.75 1.90 10.50
CA SER A 382 -3.02 1.66 9.80
C SER A 382 -4.20 2.04 10.70
N LEU A 383 -5.30 2.50 10.09
CA LEU A 383 -6.60 2.74 10.72
C LEU A 383 -7.54 1.61 10.31
N MET A 384 -8.04 0.85 11.27
CA MET A 384 -9.11 -0.13 11.05
C MET A 384 -10.46 0.47 11.46
N ILE A 385 -11.47 0.37 10.59
CA ILE A 385 -12.86 0.78 10.88
C ILE A 385 -13.76 -0.42 10.60
N SER A 386 -14.50 -0.87 11.61
CA SER A 386 -15.49 -1.95 11.48
C SER A 386 -16.89 -1.39 11.47
N PHE A 387 -17.75 -1.97 10.64
CA PHE A 387 -19.16 -1.61 10.48
C PHE A 387 -20.05 -2.82 10.68
N ARG A 388 -21.21 -2.60 11.32
CA ARG A 388 -22.33 -3.52 11.32
C ARG A 388 -23.64 -2.73 11.13
N SER A 389 -24.62 -3.36 10.51
CA SER A 389 -25.96 -2.77 10.37
C SER A 389 -26.65 -2.73 11.74
N ARG A 390 -27.30 -1.61 12.08
CA ARG A 390 -28.01 -1.46 13.36
C ARG A 390 -29.40 -2.12 13.35
N GLY A 391 -29.93 -2.45 12.18
CA GLY A 391 -31.32 -2.91 12.03
C GLY A 391 -32.36 -1.92 12.60
N ASN A 392 -33.62 -2.36 12.71
CA ASN A 392 -34.72 -1.57 13.30
C ASN A 392 -34.78 -1.61 14.84
N LYS A 393 -33.71 -2.05 15.51
CA LYS A 393 -33.73 -2.22 16.96
C LYS A 393 -33.01 -1.04 17.62
N ASP A 394 -33.76 -0.25 18.37
CA ASP A 394 -33.26 0.75 19.32
C ASP A 394 -32.56 0.08 20.51
N LEU A 395 -31.50 -0.67 20.22
CA LEU A 395 -30.62 -1.19 21.26
C LEU A 395 -29.59 -0.11 21.57
N GLU A 396 -29.42 0.19 22.86
CA GLU A 396 -28.32 0.99 23.39
C GLU A 396 -26.98 0.28 23.07
N SER A 397 -26.47 0.56 21.87
CA SER A 397 -25.13 0.16 21.46
C SER A 397 -24.12 1.12 22.07
N SER A 398 -23.08 0.58 22.73
CA SER A 398 -21.94 1.37 23.22
C SER A 398 -21.03 1.87 22.09
N TYR A 399 -21.28 1.46 20.85
CA TYR A 399 -20.51 1.87 19.67
C TYR A 399 -20.99 3.20 19.10
N LYS A 400 -20.07 3.91 18.43
CA LYS A 400 -20.39 5.15 17.73
C LYS A 400 -21.28 4.81 16.52
N VAL A 401 -22.18 5.73 16.16
CA VAL A 401 -23.13 5.53 15.05
C VAL A 401 -22.83 6.50 13.92
N VAL A 402 -22.91 6.03 12.69
CA VAL A 402 -22.90 6.85 11.48
C VAL A 402 -24.20 6.65 10.72
N PHE A 403 -24.84 7.76 10.35
CA PHE A 403 -26.01 7.76 9.49
C PHE A 403 -25.61 8.07 8.06
N LEU A 404 -26.04 7.23 7.11
CA LEU A 404 -25.80 7.40 5.69
C LEU A 404 -27.08 7.90 4.99
N GLU A 405 -27.07 9.18 4.61
CA GLU A 405 -28.22 9.86 4.02
C GLU A 405 -28.73 9.17 2.75
N SER A 406 -27.81 8.72 1.89
CA SER A 406 -28.13 8.14 0.57
C SER A 406 -28.90 6.82 0.63
N THR A 407 -28.78 6.06 1.73
CA THR A 407 -29.55 4.82 1.94
C THR A 407 -30.55 4.93 3.08
N LYS A 408 -30.55 6.04 3.84
CA LYS A 408 -31.34 6.23 5.05
C LYS A 408 -31.08 5.15 6.11
N GLN A 409 -29.85 4.64 6.17
CA GLN A 409 -29.45 3.58 7.10
C GLN A 409 -28.47 4.11 8.16
N SER A 410 -28.55 3.52 9.36
CA SER A 410 -27.60 3.74 10.45
C SER A 410 -26.71 2.52 10.65
N PHE A 411 -25.43 2.78 10.91
CA PHE A 411 -24.41 1.76 11.13
C PHE A 411 -23.69 2.03 12.44
N ASP A 412 -23.56 0.97 13.25
CA ASP A 412 -22.62 1.01 14.36
C ASP A 412 -21.20 0.87 13.77
N TYR A 413 -20.27 1.65 14.31
CA TYR A 413 -18.87 1.54 13.95
C TYR A 413 -17.94 1.61 15.15
N LYS A 414 -16.80 0.91 15.02
CA LYS A 414 -15.62 1.10 15.86
C LYS A 414 -14.42 1.43 14.99
N ALA A 415 -13.48 2.19 15.52
CA ALA A 415 -12.26 2.56 14.83
C ALA A 415 -11.05 2.41 15.74
N SER A 416 -9.96 1.85 15.22
CA SER A 416 -8.75 1.57 15.99
C SER A 416 -7.50 1.78 15.15
N PHE A 417 -6.48 2.38 15.73
CA PHE A 417 -5.15 2.48 15.13
C PHE A 417 -4.34 1.23 15.46
N ILE A 418 -3.72 0.64 14.45
CA ILE A 418 -2.84 -0.53 14.56
C ILE A 418 -1.48 -0.22 13.93
N ASP A 419 -0.50 -1.13 14.07
CA ASP A 419 0.88 -0.96 13.60
C ASP A 419 1.64 0.22 14.25
N LEU A 420 1.45 0.37 15.56
CA LEU A 420 2.03 1.43 16.38
C LEU A 420 3.43 1.10 16.95
N ASP A 421 4.21 0.31 16.22
CA ASP A 421 5.53 -0.15 16.70
C ASP A 421 6.50 1.01 16.92
N MET A 422 7.18 0.98 18.08
CA MET A 422 8.28 1.88 18.39
C MET A 422 9.39 1.79 17.34
N LYS A 423 9.69 2.91 16.68
CA LYS A 423 10.73 2.95 15.64
C LYS A 423 12.13 2.94 16.29
N PRO A 424 13.06 2.06 15.88
CA PRO A 424 14.42 2.04 16.39
C PRO A 424 15.17 3.34 16.08
N LEU A 425 15.99 3.82 17.03
CA LEU A 425 16.79 5.04 16.84
C LEU A 425 17.68 4.97 15.61
N LYS A 426 18.30 3.81 15.35
CA LYS A 426 19.18 3.57 14.18
C LYS A 426 18.49 3.78 12.83
N LYS A 427 17.14 3.81 12.77
CA LYS A 427 16.43 4.06 11.51
C LYS A 427 16.53 5.50 11.02
N MET A 428 17.00 6.46 11.82
CA MET A 428 17.17 7.86 11.40
C MET A 428 17.99 7.97 10.11
N GLU A 429 19.14 7.29 10.03
CA GLU A 429 19.98 7.28 8.82
C GLU A 429 19.28 6.63 7.63
N TYR A 430 18.55 5.53 7.85
CA TYR A 430 17.76 4.88 6.81
C TYR A 430 16.69 5.83 6.27
N TYR A 431 15.98 6.55 7.15
CA TYR A 431 14.96 7.50 6.74
C TYR A 431 15.55 8.65 5.93
N TYR A 432 16.69 9.19 6.34
CA TYR A 432 17.39 10.23 5.59
C TYR A 432 17.81 9.73 4.21
N LYS A 433 18.50 8.58 4.14
CA LYS A 433 18.95 7.98 2.87
C LYS A 433 17.78 7.72 1.92
N LEU A 434 16.69 7.13 2.43
CA LEU A 434 15.50 6.86 1.62
C LEU A 434 14.82 8.15 1.15
N ASP A 435 14.77 9.18 1.98
CA ASP A 435 14.21 10.47 1.60
C ASP A 435 15.01 11.11 0.46
N GLN A 436 16.34 11.15 0.58
CA GLN A 436 17.23 11.64 -0.47
C GLN A 436 17.10 10.84 -1.78
N GLN A 437 16.96 9.51 -1.71
CA GLN A 437 16.68 8.68 -2.89
C GLN A 437 15.36 9.04 -3.57
N ILE A 438 14.31 9.31 -2.79
CA ILE A 438 12.98 9.62 -3.33
C ILE A 438 12.95 10.99 -4.00
N VAL A 439 13.45 12.02 -3.32
CA VAL A 439 13.43 13.38 -3.86
C VAL A 439 14.36 13.50 -5.06
N SER A 440 15.57 12.94 -5.00
CA SER A 440 16.51 12.98 -6.13
C SER A 440 15.96 12.25 -7.36
N PHE A 441 15.31 11.09 -7.18
CA PHE A 441 14.66 10.38 -8.28
C PHE A 441 13.52 11.21 -8.87
N TYR A 442 12.68 11.82 -8.02
CA TYR A 442 11.57 12.66 -8.48
C TYR A 442 12.07 13.86 -9.30
N VAL A 443 13.07 14.59 -8.79
CA VAL A 443 13.65 15.77 -9.46
C VAL A 443 14.26 15.38 -10.81
N LYS A 444 15.01 14.27 -10.89
CA LYS A 444 15.57 13.77 -12.15
C LYS A 444 14.47 13.49 -13.20
N MET A 445 13.39 12.83 -12.78
CA MET A 445 12.26 12.54 -13.67
C MET A 445 11.51 13.81 -14.11
N ALA A 446 11.34 14.79 -13.22
CA ALA A 446 10.71 16.06 -13.54
C ALA A 446 11.55 16.91 -14.52
N ILE A 447 12.89 16.93 -14.35
CA ILE A 447 13.81 17.66 -15.24
C ILE A 447 13.83 17.02 -16.64
N ASN A 448 13.85 15.70 -16.74
CA ASN A 448 13.87 15.01 -18.04
C ASN A 448 12.61 15.30 -18.87
N LYS A 449 11.43 15.38 -18.23
CA LYS A 449 10.20 15.84 -18.88
C LYS A 449 10.30 17.26 -19.46
N GLY A 450 11.06 18.15 -18.82
CA GLY A 450 11.26 19.52 -19.28
C GLY A 450 12.26 19.67 -20.44
N LYS A 451 13.10 18.65 -20.69
CA LYS A 451 14.12 18.66 -21.76
C LYS A 451 13.69 17.92 -23.03
N GLU A 452 12.87 16.89 -22.91
CA GLU A 452 12.37 16.09 -24.04
C GLU A 452 10.93 16.48 -24.40
N GLY A 453 10.73 17.68 -24.94
CA GLY A 453 9.40 18.26 -25.22
C GLY A 453 8.46 17.49 -26.19
N LYS A 454 8.69 16.21 -26.51
CA LYS A 454 7.83 15.40 -27.39
C LYS A 454 7.70 13.90 -27.11
N VAL A 455 8.13 13.36 -25.97
CA VAL A 455 7.84 11.95 -25.63
C VAL A 455 7.14 11.85 -24.28
N VAL A 456 5.96 11.22 -24.31
CA VAL A 456 5.06 10.92 -23.17
C VAL A 456 4.06 12.05 -22.80
N ALA A 457 3.18 12.38 -23.74
CA ALA A 457 1.85 12.96 -23.48
C ALA A 457 0.88 11.97 -22.77
N SER A 458 1.37 11.14 -21.83
CA SER A 458 0.54 10.23 -21.02
C SER A 458 0.70 10.42 -19.51
N PHE A 459 1.48 11.40 -19.06
CA PHE A 459 1.77 11.59 -17.62
C PHE A 459 1.26 12.90 -16.99
N GLU A 460 0.84 13.90 -17.75
CA GLU A 460 0.34 15.18 -17.18
C GLU A 460 -1.09 15.55 -17.55
N PHE A 461 -1.72 14.87 -18.52
CA PHE A 461 -3.10 15.18 -18.91
C PHE A 461 -4.18 14.77 -17.88
N PHE A 462 -3.80 14.15 -16.75
CA PHE A 462 -4.76 13.68 -15.73
C PHE A 462 -4.81 14.50 -14.43
N LEU A 463 -4.10 15.61 -14.33
CA LEU A 463 -4.07 16.41 -13.10
C LEU A 463 -4.69 17.82 -13.21
N SER A 464 -5.22 18.21 -14.37
CA SER A 464 -5.73 19.57 -14.59
C SER A 464 -6.86 19.66 -15.63
N ALA A 465 -7.99 19.00 -15.40
CA ALA A 465 -9.26 19.42 -16.00
C ALA A 465 -10.43 18.91 -15.15
N GLY A 466 -10.90 19.77 -14.24
CA GLY A 466 -12.26 19.69 -13.76
C GLY A 466 -13.18 20.30 -14.81
N SER A 467 -14.26 19.58 -15.13
CA SER A 467 -15.51 20.05 -15.76
C SER A 467 -15.47 20.69 -17.16
N VAL A 468 -16.55 20.38 -17.89
CA VAL A 468 -17.09 21.01 -19.13
C VAL A 468 -16.68 20.34 -20.45
N LEU A 469 -17.61 19.56 -21.00
CA LEU A 469 -17.71 19.25 -22.43
C LEU A 469 -18.36 20.44 -23.15
N PRO A 470 -17.84 20.86 -24.31
CA PRO A 470 -18.67 21.44 -25.34
C PRO A 470 -18.69 20.58 -26.61
N GLU A 471 -19.89 20.48 -27.16
CA GLU A 471 -20.22 19.84 -28.44
C GLU A 471 -19.69 20.64 -29.64
N ASN A 472 -19.47 19.91 -30.74
CA ASN A 472 -19.38 20.34 -32.14
C ASN A 472 -18.13 21.13 -32.57
N ILE A 473 -17.52 20.69 -33.69
CA ILE A 473 -16.99 21.51 -34.81
C ILE A 473 -16.53 20.55 -35.96
N PRO A 474 -16.58 20.98 -37.24
CA PRO A 474 -16.94 20.13 -38.39
C PRO A 474 -15.79 19.77 -39.38
N HIS A 475 -16.12 18.87 -40.31
CA HIS A 475 -15.35 18.36 -41.47
C HIS A 475 -14.90 19.42 -42.49
N CYS A 476 -13.71 19.22 -43.11
CA CYS A 476 -13.40 19.48 -44.54
C CYS A 476 -11.93 19.08 -44.92
N PRO A 477 -11.51 19.03 -46.22
CA PRO A 477 -11.51 17.81 -47.04
C PRO A 477 -10.16 17.48 -47.75
N ASP A 478 -10.18 16.39 -48.53
CA ASP A 478 -9.14 15.77 -49.37
C ASP A 478 -8.42 16.69 -50.39
N VAL A 479 -7.16 16.37 -50.67
CA VAL A 479 -6.49 16.62 -51.98
C VAL A 479 -5.54 15.46 -52.32
N SER A 480 -5.75 14.93 -53.51
CA SER A 480 -5.00 13.89 -54.25
C SER A 480 -3.85 14.46 -55.10
N GLU A 481 -2.77 13.71 -55.36
CA GLU A 481 -2.12 13.57 -56.69
C GLU A 481 -0.93 12.58 -56.70
N ASP A 482 -0.84 11.80 -57.80
CA ASP A 482 0.04 10.65 -58.06
C ASP A 482 1.49 11.01 -58.50
N VAL A 483 2.51 10.21 -58.12
CA VAL A 483 3.78 10.06 -58.86
C VAL A 483 4.34 8.62 -58.78
N VAL A 484 4.74 8.11 -59.94
CA VAL A 484 5.31 6.78 -60.27
C VAL A 484 6.78 6.65 -59.83
N LEU A 485 7.22 5.47 -59.35
CA LEU A 485 8.63 5.14 -59.06
C LEU A 485 9.16 3.93 -59.87
N ASP A 486 10.38 4.08 -60.40
CA ASP A 486 11.24 3.12 -61.10
C ASP A 486 12.16 2.37 -60.10
N PRO A 487 12.43 1.04 -60.21
CA PRO A 487 13.10 0.30 -59.15
C PRO A 487 14.58 0.02 -59.48
N SER A 488 15.50 0.72 -58.82
CA SER A 488 16.84 0.18 -58.60
C SER A 488 17.54 0.89 -57.43
N THR A 489 17.75 0.19 -56.32
CA THR A 489 19.05 0.08 -55.62
C THR A 489 18.91 -0.69 -54.31
N HIS A 490 19.78 -1.69 -54.16
CA HIS A 490 20.04 -2.43 -52.92
C HIS A 490 20.76 -1.55 -51.90
N GLY A 491 20.29 -1.55 -50.65
CA GLY A 491 20.99 -0.93 -49.52
C GLY A 491 20.46 -1.44 -48.17
N SER A 492 21.37 -1.87 -47.30
CA SER A 492 21.11 -2.43 -45.97
C SER A 492 20.71 -1.36 -44.94
N ASN A 493 19.55 -1.52 -44.27
CA ASN A 493 19.10 -0.63 -43.20
C ASN A 493 19.48 -1.13 -41.79
N LYS A 494 19.94 -0.21 -40.92
CA LYS A 494 20.20 -0.43 -39.48
C LYS A 494 18.95 -0.06 -38.66
N ILE A 495 18.57 -0.92 -37.71
CA ILE A 495 17.47 -0.70 -36.77
C ILE A 495 17.99 0.14 -35.59
N THR A 496 17.38 1.29 -35.28
CA THR A 496 17.89 2.23 -34.26
C THR A 496 17.03 2.39 -33.01
N SER A 497 15.83 1.81 -32.89
CA SER A 497 15.14 1.71 -31.59
C SER A 497 13.94 0.76 -31.58
N HIS A 498 13.68 0.13 -30.42
CA HIS A 498 12.49 -0.66 -30.12
C HIS A 498 11.51 0.18 -29.28
N ILE A 499 10.28 0.37 -29.75
CA ILE A 499 9.18 1.01 -28.99
C ILE A 499 8.34 -0.12 -28.34
N PRO A 500 7.87 0.00 -27.09
CA PRO A 500 7.17 -1.10 -26.42
C PRO A 500 5.74 -1.30 -26.94
N PHE A 501 5.33 -2.57 -26.92
CA PHE A 501 4.06 -3.11 -27.42
C PHE A 501 2.81 -2.43 -26.84
N SER A 502 1.81 -2.23 -27.70
CA SER A 502 0.45 -1.84 -27.32
C SER A 502 -0.55 -2.90 -27.77
N PHE A 503 -1.34 -3.43 -26.84
CA PHE A 503 -2.47 -4.32 -27.13
C PHE A 503 -3.70 -3.47 -27.48
N VAL A 504 -4.29 -3.71 -28.66
CA VAL A 504 -5.54 -3.07 -29.07
C VAL A 504 -6.59 -4.17 -29.20
N ASN A 505 -7.68 -4.08 -28.43
CA ASN A 505 -8.86 -4.92 -28.63
C ASN A 505 -9.75 -4.24 -29.68
N LEU A 506 -9.92 -4.86 -30.84
CA LEU A 506 -10.86 -4.40 -31.88
C LEU A 506 -12.20 -5.11 -31.72
N CYS A 507 -13.30 -4.38 -31.95
CA CYS A 507 -14.63 -4.97 -32.02
C CYS A 507 -14.78 -5.72 -33.37
N PRO A 508 -15.50 -6.87 -33.42
CA PRO A 508 -15.61 -7.68 -34.65
C PRO A 508 -16.21 -6.93 -35.86
N SER A 509 -16.89 -5.81 -35.62
CA SER A 509 -17.49 -4.95 -36.64
C SER A 509 -16.48 -4.12 -37.45
N ASP A 510 -15.26 -3.94 -36.94
CA ASP A 510 -14.28 -2.98 -37.47
C ASP A 510 -13.24 -3.63 -38.40
N ILE A 511 -13.45 -4.91 -38.75
CA ILE A 511 -12.58 -5.66 -39.68
C ILE A 511 -12.98 -5.33 -41.13
N PRO A 512 -12.06 -4.81 -41.97
CA PRO A 512 -12.37 -4.48 -43.37
C PRO A 512 -12.91 -5.67 -44.18
N LYS A 513 -13.83 -5.40 -45.11
CA LYS A 513 -14.52 -6.41 -45.95
C LYS A 513 -13.60 -7.35 -46.75
N ALA A 514 -12.32 -7.04 -46.90
CA ALA A 514 -11.34 -7.84 -47.63
C ALA A 514 -10.99 -9.19 -46.96
N LEU A 515 -11.28 -9.37 -45.66
CA LEU A 515 -10.99 -10.60 -44.91
C LEU A 515 -12.10 -11.67 -44.96
N ARG A 516 -13.17 -11.49 -45.75
CA ARG A 516 -14.25 -12.49 -45.92
C ARG A 516 -13.99 -13.49 -47.04
N ARG A 517 -12.78 -14.02 -47.14
CA ARG A 517 -12.48 -15.16 -48.02
C ARG A 517 -11.83 -16.27 -47.22
N HIS A 518 -12.61 -16.93 -46.37
CA HIS A 518 -12.52 -18.37 -46.08
C HIS A 518 -13.76 -18.73 -45.25
N HIS A 519 -14.51 -19.73 -45.69
CA HIS A 519 -15.69 -20.25 -45.01
C HIS A 519 -15.29 -20.88 -43.67
N LEU A 520 -15.34 -20.11 -42.59
CA LEU A 520 -15.32 -20.60 -41.21
C LEU A 520 -16.41 -19.85 -40.43
N GLU A 521 -17.38 -20.61 -39.92
CA GLU A 521 -18.46 -20.11 -39.07
C GLU A 521 -17.92 -19.47 -37.78
N PRO A 522 -18.63 -18.47 -37.20
CA PRO A 522 -18.13 -17.72 -36.06
C PRO A 522 -18.33 -18.48 -34.75
N ALA A 523 -17.37 -19.33 -34.39
CA ALA A 523 -17.21 -19.78 -33.01
C ALA A 523 -16.37 -18.74 -32.25
N LEU A 524 -16.92 -18.24 -31.14
CA LEU A 524 -16.32 -17.28 -30.20
C LEU A 524 -14.86 -17.65 -29.86
N CYS A 525 -13.90 -17.01 -30.53
CA CYS A 525 -12.50 -17.01 -30.16
C CYS A 525 -11.94 -15.59 -30.34
N ASN A 526 -11.54 -14.97 -29.22
CA ASN A 526 -10.83 -13.70 -29.25
C ASN A 526 -9.44 -13.94 -29.86
N PHE A 527 -9.17 -13.32 -31.00
CA PHE A 527 -7.83 -13.30 -31.58
C PHE A 527 -7.04 -12.16 -30.95
N THR A 528 -5.82 -12.43 -30.49
CA THR A 528 -4.86 -11.40 -30.11
C THR A 528 -4.02 -11.09 -31.33
N ILE A 529 -4.17 -9.88 -31.89
CA ILE A 529 -3.33 -9.40 -32.98
C ILE A 529 -2.19 -8.59 -32.36
N MET A 530 -0.95 -9.00 -32.61
CA MET A 530 0.23 -8.18 -32.29
C MET A 530 0.62 -7.38 -33.53
N VAL A 531 0.68 -6.05 -33.40
CA VAL A 531 1.18 -5.19 -34.47
C VAL A 531 2.45 -4.49 -33.98
N SER A 532 3.54 -4.63 -34.72
CA SER A 532 4.79 -3.89 -34.50
C SER A 532 4.93 -2.81 -35.57
N CYS A 533 5.18 -1.58 -35.15
CA CYS A 533 5.51 -0.46 -36.04
C CYS A 533 7.03 -0.22 -36.02
N TYR A 534 7.64 -0.16 -37.20
CA TYR A 534 9.04 0.20 -37.34
C TYR A 534 9.16 1.52 -38.10
N ASN A 535 9.98 2.43 -37.57
CA ASN A 535 10.44 3.60 -38.31
C ASN A 535 11.75 3.23 -39.00
N LEU A 536 11.74 3.19 -40.33
CA LEU A 536 12.94 3.04 -41.13
C LEU A 536 13.26 4.40 -41.74
N GLU A 537 14.36 5.00 -41.29
CA GLU A 537 14.98 6.14 -41.96
C GLU A 537 15.86 5.61 -43.10
N ASN A 538 15.57 6.04 -44.32
CA ASN A 538 16.48 5.78 -45.44
C ASN A 538 17.52 6.91 -45.54
N SER A 539 18.63 6.66 -46.25
CA SER A 539 19.76 7.59 -46.39
C SER A 539 19.43 8.96 -47.04
N SER A 540 18.19 9.15 -47.51
CA SER A 540 17.66 10.42 -48.03
C SER A 540 16.78 11.21 -47.05
N GLY A 541 16.59 10.73 -45.81
CA GLY A 541 15.91 11.49 -44.75
C GLY A 541 14.37 11.44 -44.74
N HIS A 542 13.75 10.51 -45.47
CA HIS A 542 12.31 10.24 -45.36
C HIS A 542 12.03 9.05 -44.44
N CYS A 543 10.94 9.15 -43.67
CA CYS A 543 10.55 8.19 -42.64
C CYS A 543 9.42 7.29 -43.15
N LEU A 544 9.71 5.99 -43.34
CA LEU A 544 8.71 4.98 -43.73
C LEU A 544 8.20 4.24 -42.50
N HIS A 545 6.87 4.14 -42.36
CA HIS A 545 6.21 3.40 -41.30
C HIS A 545 5.77 2.03 -41.84
N THR A 546 6.39 0.96 -41.34
CA THR A 546 6.02 -0.42 -41.71
C THR A 546 5.33 -1.11 -40.54
N TRP A 547 4.16 -1.70 -40.80
CA TRP A 547 3.38 -2.44 -39.81
C TRP A 547 3.49 -3.95 -40.08
N ILE A 548 3.91 -4.72 -39.07
CA ILE A 548 3.93 -6.19 -39.14
C ILE A 548 2.86 -6.73 -38.21
N VAL A 549 1.98 -7.57 -38.73
CA VAL A 549 0.84 -8.16 -38.02
C VAL A 549 1.12 -9.64 -37.76
N TYR A 550 1.10 -10.06 -36.49
CA TYR A 550 1.21 -11.47 -36.10
C TYR A 550 -0.13 -11.99 -35.58
N HIS A 551 -0.51 -13.19 -36.03
CA HIS A 551 -1.66 -13.92 -35.52
C HIS A 551 -1.20 -15.08 -34.62
N SER A 552 -1.75 -15.18 -33.41
CA SER A 552 -1.61 -16.37 -32.57
C SER A 552 -2.94 -17.09 -32.41
N LEU A 553 -2.95 -18.41 -32.60
CA LEU A 553 -4.12 -19.26 -32.35
C LEU A 553 -4.14 -19.71 -30.87
N PRO A 554 -5.29 -19.71 -30.18
CA PRO A 554 -5.34 -20.07 -28.77
C PRO A 554 -5.24 -21.59 -28.56
N SER A 555 -4.47 -22.00 -27.54
CA SER A 555 -4.32 -23.40 -27.11
C SER A 555 -5.60 -23.91 -26.42
N CYS A 556 -6.24 -24.95 -26.96
CA CYS A 556 -7.42 -25.60 -26.39
C CYS A 556 -7.14 -26.29 -25.04
N CYS A 557 -7.94 -25.98 -24.01
CA CYS A 557 -8.02 -26.71 -22.75
C CYS A 557 -9.07 -27.85 -22.83
N CYS A 558 -8.66 -29.05 -23.27
CA CYS A 558 -9.45 -30.27 -23.04
C CYS A 558 -8.52 -31.51 -22.93
N PRO A 559 -8.59 -32.33 -21.86
CA PRO A 559 -7.60 -33.39 -21.61
C PRO A 559 -7.61 -34.60 -22.55
N ALA A 560 -8.63 -34.76 -23.41
CA ALA A 560 -8.85 -35.97 -24.21
C ALA A 560 -8.34 -35.92 -25.67
N ARG A 561 -7.51 -34.94 -26.06
CA ARG A 561 -6.92 -34.84 -27.41
C ARG A 561 -5.40 -34.65 -27.44
N ARG A 562 -4.71 -34.93 -26.33
CA ARG A 562 -3.23 -34.85 -26.27
C ARG A 562 -2.51 -36.00 -26.98
N ASP A 563 -3.19 -37.13 -27.21
CA ASP A 563 -2.53 -38.34 -27.72
C ASP A 563 -2.56 -38.52 -29.24
N LEU A 564 -3.14 -37.56 -29.99
CA LEU A 564 -3.16 -37.59 -31.47
C LEU A 564 -2.22 -36.57 -32.14
N LEU A 565 -1.50 -35.76 -31.37
CA LEU A 565 -0.54 -34.75 -31.89
C LEU A 565 0.94 -35.15 -31.72
N LYS A 566 1.22 -36.41 -31.34
CA LYS A 566 2.59 -36.95 -31.27
C LYS A 566 3.09 -37.57 -32.58
N ALA A 567 2.35 -37.46 -33.68
CA ALA A 567 2.76 -38.03 -34.98
C ALA A 567 2.39 -37.11 -36.15
N SER A 568 3.14 -36.04 -36.35
CA SER A 568 3.50 -35.53 -37.69
C SER A 568 4.46 -34.35 -37.54
N LYS A 569 5.63 -34.48 -38.17
CA LYS A 569 6.48 -33.33 -38.53
C LYS A 569 5.65 -32.45 -39.46
N ILE A 570 5.33 -31.22 -39.05
CA ILE A 570 4.84 -30.18 -39.95
C ILE A 570 5.74 -28.96 -39.71
N GLU A 571 6.48 -28.61 -40.75
CA GLU A 571 7.30 -27.41 -40.85
C GLU A 571 6.42 -26.16 -40.62
N GLU A 572 6.85 -25.27 -39.73
CA GLU A 572 6.24 -23.95 -39.54
C GLU A 572 6.50 -23.10 -40.79
N SER A 573 5.54 -23.11 -41.73
CA SER A 573 5.46 -22.11 -42.79
C SER A 573 4.73 -20.87 -42.25
N ILE A 574 5.50 -19.87 -41.83
CA ILE A 574 4.97 -18.53 -41.57
C ILE A 574 4.77 -17.86 -42.94
N SER A 575 3.51 -17.69 -43.36
CA SER A 575 3.21 -16.84 -44.51
C SER A 575 3.37 -15.37 -44.10
N MET A 576 4.43 -14.71 -44.57
CA MET A 576 4.60 -13.26 -44.49
C MET A 576 3.76 -12.60 -45.60
N GLU A 577 2.71 -11.87 -45.24
CA GLU A 577 2.13 -10.87 -46.14
C GLU A 577 2.67 -9.49 -45.76
N VAL A 578 3.42 -8.87 -46.67
CA VAL A 578 3.90 -7.49 -46.54
C VAL A 578 2.88 -6.57 -47.19
N MET A 579 2.13 -5.83 -46.38
CA MET A 579 1.21 -4.81 -46.87
C MET A 579 1.97 -3.47 -46.98
N LEU A 580 2.41 -3.13 -48.19
CA LEU A 580 2.97 -1.82 -48.51
C LEU A 580 1.81 -0.83 -48.71
N CYS A 581 1.55 0.03 -47.72
CA CYS A 581 0.78 1.25 -47.94
C CYS A 581 1.76 2.37 -48.32
N ILE A 582 1.76 2.75 -49.59
CA ILE A 582 2.38 3.99 -50.05
C ILE A 582 1.30 5.07 -49.89
N GLN A 583 1.55 6.08 -49.06
CA GLN A 583 0.66 7.24 -48.93
C GLN A 583 0.73 8.08 -50.21
N GLY A 584 -0.42 8.28 -50.84
CA GLY A 584 -0.73 9.39 -51.75
C GLY A 584 -1.77 10.28 -51.10
#